data_AF-A0A8C4T2Z8-F1
#
_entry.id   AF-A0A8C4T2Z8-F1
#
_cell.length_a   1.000
_cell.length_b   1.000
_cell.length_c   1.000
_cell.angle_alpha   90.00
_cell.angle_beta   90.00
_cell.angle_gamma   90.00
#
_symmetry.space_group_name_H-M   'P 1'
#
loop_
_entity.id
_entity.type
_entity.pdbx_description
1 polymer ?
#
loop_
_entity_poly.entity_id
_entity_poly.type
_entity_poly.pdbx_seq_one_letter_code
_entity_poly.pdbx_strand_id
1 'polypeptide(L)'
;MNKKKEWQIGHFNKTLSKQLVSTVRNVIRKWKATGTVAVKPRSGRPRKTQEQHMRRIVRMLTYNPQITSKDLQEHLAADGVSVHRSTIQHNLHKEHLYGRVMRKNRLLYANAHLDKPDSFWNKVYNVLKWPSQSPDLNVIENLWDF
;
A
#
# COMPACT_ATOMS: atom_id res chain seq x y z
N MET A 1 -4.67 34.77 47.12
CA MET A 1 -3.75 33.93 46.29
C MET A 1 -2.81 33.15 47.20
N ASN A 2 -2.66 31.84 46.97
CA ASN A 2 -2.11 30.88 47.93
C ASN A 2 -0.56 30.81 47.84
N LYS A 3 0.14 31.66 48.61
CA LYS A 3 1.62 31.79 48.61
C LYS A 3 2.38 30.47 48.84
N LYS A 4 1.78 29.49 49.54
CA LYS A 4 2.37 28.15 49.73
C LYS A 4 2.48 27.37 48.42
N LYS A 5 1.53 27.52 47.50
CA LYS A 5 1.54 26.83 46.19
C LYS A 5 2.65 27.38 45.29
N GLU A 6 2.84 28.69 45.26
CA GLU A 6 3.87 29.35 44.44
C GLU A 6 5.30 28.97 44.86
N TRP A 7 5.56 28.88 46.17
CA TRP A 7 6.88 28.50 46.70
C TRP A 7 7.24 27.04 46.39
N GLN A 8 6.25 26.14 46.51
CA GLN A 8 6.38 24.73 46.16
C GLN A 8 6.70 24.56 44.66
N ILE A 9 6.03 25.32 43.77
CA ILE A 9 6.29 25.31 42.32
C ILE A 9 7.69 25.84 41.98
N GLY A 10 8.14 26.90 42.66
CA GLY A 10 9.46 27.49 42.45
C GLY A 10 10.61 26.57 42.87
N HIS A 11 10.51 25.93 44.05
CA HIS A 11 11.48 24.97 44.53
C HIS A 11 11.58 23.76 43.59
N PHE A 12 10.44 23.17 43.22
CA PHE A 12 10.36 22.01 42.33
C PHE A 12 10.98 22.26 40.95
N ASN A 13 10.72 23.44 40.35
CA ASN A 13 11.35 23.84 39.08
C ASN A 13 12.87 23.97 39.19
N LYS A 14 13.39 24.48 40.32
CA LYS A 14 14.83 24.63 40.56
C LYS A 14 15.53 23.28 40.72
N THR A 15 14.88 22.31 41.38
CA THR A 15 15.40 20.95 41.58
C THR A 15 15.38 20.15 40.28
N LEU A 16 14.25 20.18 39.54
CA LEU A 16 14.12 19.53 38.23
C LEU A 16 15.09 20.10 37.20
N SER A 17 15.27 21.43 37.19
CA SER A 17 16.24 22.11 36.33
C SER A 17 17.66 21.58 36.52
N LYS A 18 18.09 21.34 37.77
CA LYS A 18 19.43 20.79 38.08
C LYS A 18 19.61 19.33 37.67
N GLN A 19 18.57 18.49 37.78
CA GLN A 19 18.65 17.08 37.41
C GLN A 19 18.44 16.82 35.91
N LEU A 20 17.77 17.72 35.19
CA LEU A 20 17.35 17.55 33.79
C LEU A 20 17.96 18.58 32.84
N VAL A 21 19.14 19.10 33.13
CA VAL A 21 19.77 20.21 32.38
C VAL A 21 19.84 19.92 30.87
N SER A 22 20.20 18.71 30.47
CA SER A 22 20.28 18.28 29.06
C SER A 22 18.90 18.24 28.40
N THR A 23 17.90 17.71 29.09
CA THR A 23 16.50 17.63 28.63
C THR A 23 15.91 19.02 28.43
N VAL A 24 16.10 19.92 29.41
CA VAL A 24 15.64 21.33 29.31
C VAL A 24 16.32 22.03 28.13
N ARG A 25 17.64 21.85 27.95
CA ARG A 25 18.35 22.38 26.78
C ARG A 25 17.81 21.83 25.46
N ASN A 26 17.52 20.53 25.40
CA ASN A 26 16.99 19.89 24.20
C ASN A 26 15.57 20.39 23.86
N VAL A 27 14.73 20.61 24.87
CA VAL A 27 13.38 21.20 24.70
C VAL A 27 13.49 22.63 24.16
N ILE A 28 14.37 23.47 24.73
CA ILE A 28 14.59 24.84 24.26
C ILE A 28 15.12 24.84 22.80
N ARG A 29 16.11 23.99 22.48
CA ARG A 29 16.63 23.86 21.10
C ARG A 29 15.52 23.44 20.13
N LYS A 30 14.70 22.47 20.51
CA LYS A 30 13.56 21.98 19.71
C LYS A 30 12.53 23.08 19.46
N TRP A 31 12.19 23.86 20.49
CA TRP A 31 11.27 24.98 20.37
C TRP A 31 11.83 26.09 19.47
N LYS A 32 13.11 26.46 19.63
CA LYS A 32 13.75 27.45 18.73
C LYS A 32 13.77 27.01 17.27
N ALA A 33 13.90 25.72 16.99
CA ALA A 33 13.99 25.20 15.62
C ALA A 33 12.64 24.95 14.94
N THR A 34 11.63 24.46 15.67
CA THR A 34 10.33 24.04 15.08
C THR A 34 9.13 24.86 15.60
N GLY A 35 9.32 25.71 16.61
CA GLY A 35 8.23 26.43 17.29
C GLY A 35 7.32 25.55 18.15
N THR A 36 7.59 24.24 18.25
CA THR A 36 6.73 23.28 18.96
C THR A 36 7.52 22.33 19.85
N VAL A 37 6.93 21.97 21.00
CA VAL A 37 7.46 20.96 21.91
C VAL A 37 6.84 19.58 21.64
N ALA A 38 5.78 19.50 20.81
CA ALA A 38 5.10 18.25 20.48
C ALA A 38 6.05 17.22 19.85
N VAL A 39 5.89 15.95 20.22
CA VAL A 39 6.71 14.85 19.67
C VAL A 39 6.32 14.63 18.21
N LYS A 40 7.31 14.66 17.31
CA LYS A 40 7.11 14.34 15.89
C LYS A 40 6.92 12.83 15.71
N PRO A 41 6.11 12.38 14.76
CA PRO A 41 6.06 10.96 14.39
C PRO A 41 7.47 10.48 14.01
N ARG A 42 7.80 9.24 14.37
CA ARG A 42 9.10 8.65 14.04
C ARG A 42 9.17 8.30 12.55
N SER A 43 10.32 8.50 11.92
CA SER A 43 10.54 8.21 10.51
C SER A 43 10.52 6.72 10.18
N GLY A 44 10.91 5.86 11.12
CA GLY A 44 11.00 4.41 10.91
C GLY A 44 12.11 4.01 9.93
N ARG A 45 12.14 2.74 9.54
CA ARG A 45 13.13 2.19 8.60
C ARG A 45 12.72 2.53 7.15
N PRO A 46 13.64 3.05 6.32
CA PRO A 46 13.37 3.25 4.89
C PRO A 46 12.94 1.95 4.20
N ARG A 47 12.00 2.06 3.26
CA ARG A 47 11.51 0.92 2.47
C ARG A 47 12.57 0.53 1.43
N LYS A 48 12.70 -0.78 1.15
CA LYS A 48 13.57 -1.28 0.07
C LYS A 48 13.06 -0.85 -1.31
N THR A 49 11.75 -0.83 -1.49
CA THR A 49 11.09 -0.34 -2.70
C THR A 49 10.91 1.17 -2.60
N GLN A 50 11.84 1.90 -3.20
CA GLN A 50 11.78 3.37 -3.32
C GLN A 50 10.70 3.79 -4.31
N GLU A 51 10.23 5.03 -4.17
CA GLU A 51 9.19 5.61 -5.02
C GLU A 51 9.58 5.63 -6.51
N GLN A 52 10.86 5.82 -6.81
CA GLN A 52 11.39 5.76 -8.18
C GLN A 52 11.12 4.41 -8.86
N HIS A 53 11.29 3.31 -8.13
CA HIS A 53 11.10 1.96 -8.66
C HIS A 53 9.61 1.72 -8.92
N MET A 54 8.74 2.18 -8.01
CA MET A 54 7.29 2.09 -8.20
C MET A 54 6.81 2.88 -9.42
N ARG A 55 7.26 4.12 -9.60
CA ARG A 55 6.92 4.92 -10.79
C ARG A 55 7.35 4.23 -12.08
N ARG A 56 8.54 3.62 -12.11
CA ARG A 56 9.02 2.86 -13.27
C ARG A 56 8.15 1.63 -13.53
N ILE A 57 7.83 0.85 -12.50
CA ILE A 57 6.94 -0.32 -12.60
C ILE A 57 5.58 0.06 -13.18
N VAL A 58 4.95 1.12 -12.67
CA VAL A 58 3.65 1.60 -13.17
C VAL A 58 3.74 2.01 -14.65
N ARG A 59 4.82 2.69 -15.06
CA ARG A 59 5.06 3.02 -16.47
C ARG A 59 5.22 1.79 -17.35
N MET A 60 5.94 0.78 -16.89
CA MET A 60 6.13 -0.46 -17.64
C MET A 60 4.80 -1.20 -17.83
N LEU A 61 3.99 -1.29 -16.77
CA LEU A 61 2.68 -1.96 -16.80
C LEU A 61 1.63 -1.20 -17.63
N THR A 62 1.73 0.12 -17.72
CA THR A 62 0.83 0.92 -18.57
C THR A 62 1.17 0.80 -20.06
N TYR A 63 2.47 0.68 -20.40
CA TYR A 63 2.90 0.47 -21.78
C TYR A 63 2.73 -0.98 -22.24
N ASN A 64 3.06 -1.94 -21.38
CA ASN A 64 2.93 -3.37 -21.64
C ASN A 64 2.29 -4.08 -20.43
N PRO A 65 0.96 -4.31 -20.44
CA PRO A 65 0.25 -4.94 -19.34
C PRO A 65 0.52 -6.45 -19.20
N GLN A 66 1.23 -7.07 -20.14
CA GLN A 66 1.57 -8.50 -20.08
C GLN A 66 2.82 -8.80 -19.25
N ILE A 67 3.54 -7.78 -18.77
CA ILE A 67 4.73 -7.92 -17.93
C ILE A 67 4.38 -8.68 -16.64
N THR A 68 5.18 -9.70 -16.32
CA THR A 68 4.95 -10.56 -15.16
C THR A 68 5.64 -10.04 -13.89
N SER A 69 5.23 -10.55 -12.72
CA SER A 69 5.93 -10.27 -11.45
C SER A 69 7.40 -10.69 -11.48
N LYS A 70 7.73 -11.72 -12.26
CA LYS A 70 9.09 -12.23 -12.41
C LYS A 70 9.95 -11.26 -13.23
N ASP A 71 9.41 -10.77 -14.34
CA ASP A 71 10.11 -9.78 -15.18
C ASP A 71 10.37 -8.49 -14.38
N LEU A 72 9.40 -8.04 -13.59
CA LEU A 72 9.58 -6.90 -12.68
C LEU A 72 10.66 -7.16 -11.63
N GLN A 73 10.76 -8.38 -11.13
CA GLN A 73 11.82 -8.77 -10.18
C GLN A 73 13.20 -8.72 -10.84
N GLU A 74 13.32 -9.22 -12.07
CA GLU A 74 14.56 -9.18 -12.85
C GLU A 74 14.99 -7.73 -13.16
N HIS A 75 14.04 -6.87 -13.53
CA HIS A 75 14.32 -5.44 -13.72
C HIS A 75 14.82 -4.75 -12.44
N LEU A 76 14.24 -5.06 -11.29
CA LEU A 76 14.71 -4.51 -10.01
C LEU A 76 16.06 -5.09 -9.59
N ALA A 77 16.30 -6.38 -9.87
CA ALA A 77 17.58 -7.00 -9.63
C ALA A 77 18.69 -6.39 -10.49
N ALA A 78 18.40 -6.03 -11.75
CA ALA A 78 19.32 -5.30 -12.62
C ALA A 78 19.67 -3.90 -12.07
N ASP A 79 18.72 -3.25 -11.39
CA ASP A 79 18.94 -1.98 -10.67
C ASP A 79 19.65 -2.18 -9.31
N GLY A 80 20.08 -3.40 -8.97
CA GLY A 80 20.75 -3.74 -7.70
C GLY A 80 19.81 -3.94 -6.51
N VAL A 81 18.49 -3.97 -6.74
CA VAL A 81 17.47 -4.10 -5.69
C VAL A 81 16.91 -5.52 -5.66
N SER A 82 17.41 -6.32 -4.71
CA SER A 82 16.88 -7.66 -4.45
C SER A 82 15.57 -7.59 -3.64
N VAL A 83 14.45 -7.92 -4.30
CA VAL A 83 13.12 -8.06 -3.71
C VAL A 83 12.47 -9.38 -4.13
N HIS A 84 11.55 -9.88 -3.32
CA HIS A 84 10.75 -11.04 -3.67
C HIS A 84 9.51 -10.62 -4.46
N ARG A 85 8.99 -11.54 -5.30
CA ARG A 85 7.76 -11.35 -6.10
C ARG A 85 6.57 -10.89 -5.25
N SER A 86 6.40 -11.44 -4.05
CA SER A 86 5.34 -11.05 -3.11
C SER A 86 5.41 -9.58 -2.68
N THR A 87 6.61 -9.00 -2.56
CA THR A 87 6.79 -7.58 -2.22
C THR A 87 6.33 -6.68 -3.38
N ILE A 88 6.62 -7.08 -4.61
CA ILE A 88 6.19 -6.38 -5.83
C ILE A 88 4.67 -6.44 -5.93
N GLN A 89 4.12 -7.63 -5.78
CA GLN A 89 2.70 -7.93 -5.74
C GLN A 89 1.93 -7.12 -4.67
N HIS A 90 2.42 -7.08 -3.42
CA HIS A 90 1.82 -6.28 -2.36
C HIS A 90 1.80 -4.78 -2.69
N ASN A 91 2.90 -4.28 -3.26
CA ASN A 91 2.98 -2.89 -3.67
C ASN A 91 2.02 -2.58 -4.83
N LEU A 92 1.88 -3.49 -5.80
CA LEU A 92 0.93 -3.32 -6.90
C LEU A 92 -0.52 -3.31 -6.43
N HIS A 93 -0.86 -4.15 -5.46
CA HIS A 93 -2.17 -4.11 -4.80
C HIS A 93 -2.44 -2.78 -4.10
N LYS A 94 -1.41 -2.16 -3.51
CA LYS A 94 -1.52 -0.83 -2.90
C LYS A 94 -1.78 0.26 -3.95
N GLU A 95 -1.23 0.12 -5.15
CA GLU A 95 -1.46 1.02 -6.30
C GLU A 95 -2.74 0.67 -7.08
N HIS A 96 -3.59 -0.22 -6.55
CA HIS A 96 -4.83 -0.69 -7.19
C HIS A 96 -4.62 -1.36 -8.56
N LEU A 97 -3.43 -1.90 -8.81
CA LEU A 97 -3.08 -2.68 -9.99
C LEU A 97 -3.26 -4.16 -9.67
N TYR A 98 -4.41 -4.68 -10.07
CA TYR A 98 -4.79 -6.07 -9.84
C TYR A 98 -4.51 -6.91 -11.08
N GLY A 99 -4.04 -8.15 -10.86
CA GLY A 99 -4.12 -9.14 -11.92
C GLY A 99 -5.54 -9.66 -12.04
N ARG A 100 -5.99 -9.86 -13.27
CA ARG A 100 -7.30 -10.44 -13.57
C ARG A 100 -7.09 -11.67 -14.43
N VAL A 101 -7.61 -12.80 -13.99
CA VAL A 101 -7.64 -14.03 -14.77
C VAL A 101 -8.86 -13.98 -15.70
N MET A 102 -8.64 -14.27 -16.99
CA MET A 102 -9.73 -14.43 -17.93
C MET A 102 -10.65 -15.57 -17.44
N ARG A 103 -11.89 -15.25 -17.06
CA ARG A 103 -12.89 -16.29 -16.74
C ARG A 103 -13.25 -17.00 -18.04
N LYS A 104 -13.34 -18.35 -17.99
CA LYS A 104 -13.67 -19.22 -19.13
C LYS A 104 -14.62 -18.53 -20.10
N ASN A 105 -14.17 -18.44 -21.35
CA ASN A 105 -14.79 -17.66 -22.41
C ASN A 105 -16.28 -18.00 -22.50
N ARG A 106 -17.15 -17.09 -22.03
CA ARG A 106 -18.61 -17.33 -21.96
C ARG A 106 -19.19 -17.64 -23.34
N LEU A 107 -18.56 -17.14 -24.39
CA LEU A 107 -18.89 -17.44 -25.77
C LEU A 107 -18.66 -18.92 -26.12
N LEU A 108 -17.53 -19.50 -25.72
CA LEU A 108 -17.28 -20.94 -25.93
C LEU A 108 -18.28 -21.78 -25.13
N TYR A 109 -18.63 -21.35 -23.92
CA TYR A 109 -19.64 -22.02 -23.11
C TYR A 109 -21.03 -21.94 -23.76
N ALA A 110 -21.44 -20.75 -24.24
CA ALA A 110 -22.71 -20.56 -24.92
C ALA A 110 -22.80 -21.39 -26.20
N ASN A 111 -21.75 -21.36 -27.04
CA ASN A 111 -21.67 -22.14 -28.28
C ASN A 111 -21.75 -23.65 -28.01
N ALA A 112 -21.16 -24.14 -26.91
CA ALA A 112 -21.24 -25.55 -26.51
C ALA A 112 -22.61 -25.97 -25.93
N HIS A 113 -23.49 -25.01 -25.61
CA HIS A 113 -24.78 -25.26 -24.96
C HIS A 113 -25.98 -24.77 -25.79
N LEU A 114 -25.79 -24.51 -27.09
CA LEU A 114 -26.87 -24.08 -28.00
C LEU A 114 -28.03 -25.09 -28.06
N ASP A 115 -27.71 -26.39 -28.00
CA ASP A 115 -28.72 -27.47 -28.08
C ASP A 115 -29.40 -27.79 -26.74
N LYS A 116 -29.17 -26.98 -25.69
CA LYS A 116 -29.79 -27.23 -24.38
C LYS A 116 -31.23 -26.73 -24.34
N PRO A 117 -32.15 -27.48 -23.71
CA PRO A 117 -33.55 -27.07 -23.60
C PRO A 117 -33.73 -25.89 -22.64
N ASP A 118 -34.82 -25.14 -22.78
CA ASP A 118 -35.11 -23.94 -21.97
C ASP A 118 -35.09 -24.19 -20.46
N SER A 119 -35.46 -25.40 -20.02
CA SER A 119 -35.40 -25.82 -18.61
C SER A 119 -33.99 -25.73 -18.02
N PHE A 120 -32.96 -25.98 -18.84
CA PHE A 120 -31.57 -25.82 -18.45
C PHE A 120 -31.23 -24.33 -18.22
N TRP A 121 -31.62 -23.46 -19.15
CA TRP A 121 -31.33 -22.03 -19.08
C TRP A 121 -32.06 -21.34 -17.94
N ASN A 122 -33.32 -21.70 -17.67
CA ASN A 122 -34.08 -21.21 -16.52
C ASN A 122 -33.36 -21.48 -15.20
N LYS A 123 -32.72 -22.65 -15.05
CA LYS A 123 -31.90 -22.97 -13.87
C LYS A 123 -30.64 -22.09 -13.80
N VAL A 124 -29.97 -21.85 -14.93
CA VAL A 124 -28.76 -21.01 -15.00
C VAL A 124 -29.08 -19.55 -14.63
N TYR A 125 -30.17 -18.99 -15.16
CA TYR A 125 -30.60 -17.62 -14.87
C TYR A 125 -30.97 -17.41 -13.40
N ASN A 126 -31.60 -18.39 -12.77
CA ASN A 126 -31.97 -18.31 -11.35
C ASN A 126 -30.74 -18.35 -10.40
N VAL A 127 -29.60 -18.88 -10.85
CA VAL A 127 -28.35 -18.94 -10.07
C VAL A 127 -27.48 -17.70 -10.27
N LEU A 128 -27.51 -17.09 -11.46
CA LEU A 128 -26.68 -15.93 -11.79
C LEU A 128 -27.43 -14.61 -11.54
N LYS A 129 -27.35 -14.08 -10.31
CA LYS A 129 -27.82 -12.72 -10.01
C LYS A 129 -26.92 -11.68 -10.71
N TRP A 130 -27.49 -10.88 -11.61
CA TRP A 130 -26.85 -9.74 -12.31
C TRP A 130 -26.41 -8.65 -11.30
N PRO A 131 -25.33 -7.85 -11.51
CA PRO A 131 -24.71 -7.52 -12.80
C PRO A 131 -23.42 -8.25 -13.15
N SER A 132 -23.22 -8.44 -14.46
CA SER A 132 -21.94 -8.82 -15.04
C SER A 132 -20.94 -7.69 -14.81
N GLN A 133 -19.98 -7.89 -13.91
CA GLN A 133 -18.82 -7.02 -13.82
C GLN A 133 -17.96 -7.20 -15.07
N SER A 134 -18.27 -6.44 -16.12
CA SER A 134 -17.42 -6.31 -17.30
C SER A 134 -16.03 -5.83 -16.87
N PRO A 135 -14.96 -6.55 -17.22
CA PRO A 135 -13.60 -6.12 -16.93
C PRO A 135 -13.17 -5.13 -18.01
N ASP A 136 -13.86 -3.99 -18.10
CA ASP A 136 -13.42 -2.91 -18.96
C ASP A 136 -12.33 -2.14 -18.22
N LEU A 137 -11.11 -2.23 -18.78
CA LEU A 137 -9.87 -1.54 -18.44
C LEU A 137 -9.04 -2.18 -17.30
N ASN A 138 -7.84 -2.60 -17.69
CA ASN A 138 -6.68 -3.07 -16.90
C ASN A 138 -6.68 -4.55 -16.52
N VAL A 139 -6.29 -5.39 -17.48
CA VAL A 139 -6.00 -6.81 -17.25
C VAL A 139 -4.48 -7.00 -17.26
N ILE A 140 -3.86 -6.96 -16.07
CA ILE A 140 -2.48 -7.44 -15.92
C ILE A 140 -2.57 -8.97 -15.75
N GLU A 141 -2.78 -9.68 -16.87
CA GLU A 141 -3.12 -11.11 -16.90
C GLU A 141 -2.09 -11.99 -16.22
N ASN A 142 -0.81 -11.63 -16.33
CA ASN A 142 0.29 -12.56 -16.08
C ASN A 142 1.01 -12.34 -14.74
N LEU A 143 0.48 -11.49 -13.86
CA LEU A 143 1.23 -11.06 -12.68
C LEU A 143 1.16 -12.06 -11.50
N TRP A 144 0.25 -13.04 -11.58
CA TRP A 144 -0.08 -13.97 -10.49
C TRP A 144 -0.10 -15.44 -10.90
N ASP A 145 0.26 -15.79 -12.13
CA ASP A 145 0.40 -17.19 -12.49
C ASP A 145 1.61 -17.79 -11.73
N PHE A 146 1.31 -18.87 -11.01
CA PHE A 146 2.10 -19.49 -9.95
C PHE A 146 3.34 -20.21 -10.48
#